data_AF-A0A7S8CZ07-F1
#
_entry.id   AF-A0A7S8CZ07-F1
#
_cell.length_a   1.000
_cell.length_b   1.000
_cell.length_c   1.000
_cell.angle_alpha   90.00
_cell.angle_beta   90.00
_cell.angle_gamma   90.00
#
_symmetry.space_group_name_H-M   'P 1'
#
loop_
_entity.id
_entity.type
_entity.pdbx_description
1 polymer ?
#
loop_
_entity_poly.entity_id
_entity_poly.type
_entity_poly.pdbx_seq_one_letter_code
_entity_poly.pdbx_strand_id
1 'polypeptide(L)'
;MSLSQVLVTTLCLIASQAHAKPLPPPSKISRQNPSPSSYPLDDACGNEWKYLNFDTNKDGDRAHLELLHDVICSGELRGIAAWGAFAASERQTSENVVYDLFFDTEDDTPAKVNDVLMNIAGETTEGSNAGPKVAKMIIDNSDFGKSAGNSCDNEGTLAYTQVDEDDDDREKIHFCDISYAKPIHAADIKCESLDKYPSTKMDTFSRVALHETLHYSTIGPQSKLKEEIGDQFNEDGERAYDPERAHGLNDPKQDNQPGKSENNADNYAWMSLDAIISNRCIIETTDGEKPWHSFFPDPPPKYA
;
A
#
# COMPACT_ATOMS: atom_id res chain seq x y z
N MET A 1 -51.06 -4.74 84.03
CA MET A 1 -51.99 -5.88 83.83
C MET A 1 -52.69 -5.60 82.51
N SER A 2 -52.79 -6.47 81.50
CA SER A 2 -52.75 -7.93 81.45
C SER A 2 -52.30 -8.36 80.05
N LEU A 3 -51.63 -9.51 80.00
CA LEU A 3 -51.44 -10.33 78.81
C LEU A 3 -52.79 -10.80 78.23
N SER A 4 -52.84 -11.01 76.91
CA SER A 4 -53.57 -12.12 76.29
C SER A 4 -52.90 -12.51 74.97
N GLN A 5 -52.58 -13.81 74.89
CA GLN A 5 -52.06 -14.56 73.76
C GLN A 5 -53.17 -14.85 72.72
N VAL A 6 -52.78 -15.18 71.47
CA VAL A 6 -53.04 -16.47 70.78
C VAL A 6 -53.14 -16.33 69.23
N LEU A 7 -52.23 -17.06 68.56
CA LEU A 7 -52.25 -17.81 67.27
C LEU A 7 -52.77 -17.16 65.96
N VAL A 8 -51.96 -17.05 64.89
CA VAL A 8 -51.46 -18.05 63.88
C VAL A 8 -52.29 -18.04 62.59
N THR A 9 -51.65 -17.67 61.48
CA THR A 9 -51.62 -18.51 60.27
C THR A 9 -50.40 -18.15 59.43
N THR A 10 -49.43 -19.06 59.39
CA THR A 10 -48.29 -19.06 58.47
C THR A 10 -48.77 -19.67 57.16
N LEU A 11 -48.77 -18.91 56.06
CA LEU A 11 -48.92 -19.46 54.71
C LEU A 11 -47.54 -19.61 54.08
N CYS A 12 -47.11 -20.87 53.93
CA CYS A 12 -45.97 -21.24 53.10
C CYS A 12 -46.30 -20.96 51.63
N LEU A 13 -45.52 -20.09 50.98
CA LEU A 13 -45.38 -20.10 49.52
C LEU A 13 -43.94 -20.51 49.21
N ILE A 14 -43.78 -21.81 48.93
CA ILE A 14 -42.60 -22.37 48.30
C ILE A 14 -42.69 -21.98 46.82
N ALA A 15 -42.08 -20.86 46.44
CA ALA A 15 -41.75 -20.59 45.06
C ALA A 15 -40.45 -21.34 44.76
N SER A 16 -40.57 -22.51 44.16
CA SER A 16 -39.46 -23.26 43.57
C SER A 16 -38.71 -22.36 42.59
N GLN A 17 -37.49 -21.95 42.94
CA GLN A 17 -36.54 -21.40 41.97
C GLN A 17 -36.19 -22.52 40.98
N ALA A 18 -36.90 -22.56 39.87
CA ALA A 18 -36.42 -23.24 38.69
C ALA A 18 -35.19 -22.46 38.20
N HIS A 19 -33.99 -22.96 38.51
CA HIS A 19 -32.78 -22.54 37.83
C HIS A 19 -32.87 -22.98 36.37
N ALA A 20 -33.52 -22.17 35.54
CA ALA A 20 -33.35 -22.24 34.11
C ALA A 20 -31.87 -21.96 33.83
N LYS A 21 -31.15 -22.98 33.35
CA LYS A 21 -29.80 -22.79 32.82
C LYS A 21 -29.88 -21.64 31.79
N PRO A 22 -28.98 -20.65 31.83
CA PRO A 22 -28.88 -19.69 30.76
C PRO A 22 -28.71 -20.47 29.46
N LEU A 23 -29.53 -20.16 28.46
CA LEU A 23 -29.29 -20.67 27.12
C LEU A 23 -27.88 -20.25 26.73
N PRO A 24 -27.07 -21.16 26.15
CA PRO A 24 -25.78 -20.74 25.59
C PRO A 24 -26.03 -19.57 24.64
N PRO A 25 -25.17 -18.53 24.64
CA PRO A 25 -25.27 -17.47 23.66
C PRO A 25 -25.36 -18.13 22.28
N PRO A 26 -26.17 -17.57 21.34
CA PRO A 26 -26.23 -18.12 20.00
C PRO A 26 -24.80 -18.26 19.51
N SER A 27 -24.41 -19.50 19.19
CA SER A 27 -23.13 -19.78 18.57
C SER A 27 -23.03 -18.84 17.38
N LYS A 28 -22.10 -17.87 17.43
CA LYS A 28 -21.69 -17.15 16.23
C LYS A 28 -21.47 -18.24 15.20
N ILE A 29 -22.29 -18.25 14.15
CA ILE A 29 -22.01 -19.06 12.98
C ILE A 29 -20.63 -18.57 12.57
N SER A 30 -19.60 -19.40 12.76
CA SER A 30 -18.29 -19.17 12.19
C SER A 30 -18.54 -19.22 10.69
N ARG A 31 -18.83 -18.06 10.08
CA ARG A 31 -18.62 -17.93 8.64
C ARG A 31 -17.15 -18.27 8.48
N GLN A 32 -16.88 -19.29 7.68
CA GLN A 32 -15.51 -19.58 7.31
C GLN A 32 -15.07 -18.36 6.51
N ASN A 33 -14.11 -17.59 7.03
CA ASN A 33 -13.59 -16.44 6.31
C ASN A 33 -13.09 -16.94 4.96
N PRO A 34 -13.47 -16.29 3.85
CA PRO A 34 -13.12 -16.79 2.53
C PRO A 34 -11.60 -16.90 2.43
N SER A 35 -11.14 -18.05 1.94
CA SER A 35 -9.72 -18.24 1.63
C SER A 35 -9.37 -17.40 0.41
N PRO A 36 -8.24 -16.68 0.40
CA PRO A 36 -7.80 -15.95 -0.78
C PRO A 36 -7.53 -16.96 -1.90
N SER A 37 -7.98 -16.66 -3.10
CA SER A 37 -7.76 -17.51 -4.26
C SER A 37 -6.51 -17.05 -5.04
N SER A 38 -5.97 -17.95 -5.87
CA SER A 38 -5.16 -17.53 -7.01
C SER A 38 -6.00 -16.68 -7.98
N TYR A 39 -5.37 -16.13 -9.02
CA TYR A 39 -6.08 -15.46 -10.11
C TYR A 39 -7.24 -16.34 -10.60
N PRO A 40 -8.50 -15.84 -10.60
CA PRO A 40 -9.67 -16.69 -10.80
C PRO A 40 -10.18 -16.72 -12.25
N LEU A 41 -9.59 -15.95 -13.17
CA LEU A 41 -10.05 -15.85 -14.56
C LEU A 41 -9.22 -16.70 -15.54
N ASP A 42 -7.96 -16.98 -15.22
CA ASP A 42 -7.03 -17.81 -16.01
C ASP A 42 -5.84 -18.28 -15.14
N ASP A 43 -4.76 -18.73 -15.77
CA ASP A 43 -3.48 -19.04 -15.12
C ASP A 43 -2.81 -17.79 -14.53
N ALA A 44 -2.41 -17.89 -13.25
CA ALA A 44 -1.66 -16.84 -12.57
C ALA A 44 -0.20 -16.74 -13.10
N CYS A 45 0.35 -15.52 -13.17
CA CYS A 45 1.75 -15.32 -13.57
C CYS A 45 2.69 -15.44 -12.36
N GLY A 46 3.14 -16.65 -12.04
CA GLY A 46 4.17 -16.87 -11.03
C GLY A 46 3.86 -16.22 -9.66
N ASN A 47 4.63 -15.19 -9.28
CA ASN A 47 4.53 -14.51 -7.97
C ASN A 47 3.38 -13.48 -7.90
N GLU A 48 2.21 -13.83 -8.41
CA GLU A 48 1.02 -12.99 -8.41
C GLU A 48 0.34 -12.91 -7.05
N TRP A 49 -0.34 -11.78 -6.78
CA TRP A 49 -1.16 -11.58 -5.61
C TRP A 49 -2.24 -12.65 -5.46
N LYS A 50 -2.78 -12.74 -4.24
CA LYS A 50 -4.00 -13.48 -3.97
C LYS A 50 -5.18 -12.55 -3.94
N TYR A 51 -6.35 -13.05 -4.32
CA TYR A 51 -7.55 -12.25 -4.47
C TYR A 51 -8.65 -12.68 -3.51
N LEU A 52 -9.42 -11.71 -3.01
CA LEU A 52 -10.53 -11.93 -2.10
C LEU A 52 -11.72 -11.04 -2.48
N ASN A 53 -12.94 -11.57 -2.32
CA ASN A 53 -14.20 -10.85 -2.51
C ASN A 53 -14.47 -10.27 -3.92
N PHE A 54 -13.86 -10.83 -4.97
CA PHE A 54 -14.21 -10.52 -6.36
C PHE A 54 -15.31 -11.48 -6.87
N ASP A 55 -16.41 -10.95 -7.40
CA ASP A 55 -17.41 -11.74 -8.11
C ASP A 55 -17.10 -11.76 -9.62
N THR A 56 -16.57 -12.88 -10.12
CA THR A 56 -16.20 -13.03 -11.54
C THR A 56 -17.39 -12.99 -12.51
N ASN A 57 -18.63 -13.00 -12.00
CA ASN A 57 -19.84 -12.81 -12.81
C ASN A 57 -20.29 -11.35 -12.92
N LYS A 58 -19.65 -10.44 -12.16
CA LYS A 58 -19.90 -9.00 -12.23
C LYS A 58 -18.83 -8.34 -13.10
N ASP A 59 -19.25 -7.69 -14.17
CA ASP A 59 -18.35 -7.09 -15.17
C ASP A 59 -17.31 -6.15 -14.55
N GLY A 60 -17.69 -5.34 -13.56
CA GLY A 60 -16.76 -4.43 -12.86
C GLY A 60 -15.66 -5.17 -12.10
N ASP A 61 -16.02 -6.17 -11.30
CA ASP A 61 -15.04 -6.97 -10.53
C ASP A 61 -14.13 -7.76 -11.47
N ARG A 62 -14.68 -8.27 -12.58
CA ARG A 62 -13.90 -8.93 -13.63
C ARG A 62 -12.88 -7.97 -14.26
N ALA A 63 -13.30 -6.76 -14.62
CA ALA A 63 -12.40 -5.75 -15.19
C ALA A 63 -11.29 -5.33 -14.20
N HIS A 64 -11.61 -5.20 -12.91
CA HIS A 64 -10.62 -4.92 -11.87
C HIS A 64 -9.61 -6.06 -11.73
N LEU A 65 -10.06 -7.32 -11.75
CA LEU A 65 -9.18 -8.49 -11.75
C LEU A 65 -8.26 -8.53 -12.97
N GLU A 66 -8.79 -8.27 -14.17
CA GLU A 66 -7.98 -8.24 -15.39
C GLU A 66 -6.89 -7.15 -15.32
N LEU A 67 -7.20 -5.98 -14.78
CA LEU A 67 -6.23 -4.90 -14.57
C LEU A 67 -5.16 -5.25 -13.52
N LEU A 68 -5.57 -5.80 -12.36
CA LEU A 68 -4.65 -6.24 -11.31
C LEU A 68 -3.70 -7.32 -11.83
N HIS A 69 -4.24 -8.27 -12.60
CA HIS A 69 -3.46 -9.30 -13.28
C HIS A 69 -2.46 -8.70 -14.26
N ASP A 70 -2.89 -7.77 -15.11
CA ASP A 70 -2.03 -7.11 -16.10
C ASP A 70 -0.85 -6.38 -15.43
N VAL A 71 -1.08 -5.64 -14.34
CA VAL A 71 -0.04 -4.93 -13.57
C VAL A 71 1.06 -5.85 -13.05
N ILE A 72 0.72 -7.09 -12.67
CA ILE A 72 1.71 -8.07 -12.24
C ILE A 72 2.32 -8.80 -13.43
N CYS A 73 1.49 -9.28 -14.36
CA CYS A 73 1.88 -10.25 -15.36
C CYS A 73 2.57 -9.65 -16.59
N SER A 74 2.32 -8.38 -16.88
CA SER A 74 3.14 -7.63 -17.83
C SER A 74 4.55 -7.37 -17.30
N GLY A 75 4.75 -7.55 -15.98
CA GLY A 75 5.98 -7.21 -15.27
C GLY A 75 6.06 -5.72 -14.91
N GLU A 76 4.95 -4.97 -15.03
CA GLU A 76 4.90 -3.53 -14.72
C GLU A 76 5.31 -3.27 -13.27
N LEU A 77 4.62 -3.81 -12.25
CA LEU A 77 4.95 -3.57 -10.82
C LEU A 77 6.42 -3.88 -10.51
N ARG A 78 6.92 -4.98 -11.08
CA ARG A 78 8.31 -5.40 -10.96
C ARG A 78 9.24 -4.39 -11.63
N GLY A 79 8.91 -3.93 -12.83
CA GLY A 79 9.70 -3.01 -13.64
C GLY A 79 9.88 -1.67 -12.95
N ILE A 80 8.79 -1.05 -12.47
CA ILE A 80 8.87 0.20 -11.70
C ILE A 80 9.74 -0.01 -10.45
N ALA A 81 9.50 -1.04 -9.63
CA ALA A 81 10.32 -1.31 -8.45
C ALA A 81 11.81 -1.55 -8.78
N ALA A 82 12.11 -2.27 -9.87
CA ALA A 82 13.48 -2.54 -10.31
C ALA A 82 14.22 -1.28 -10.77
N TRP A 83 13.55 -0.35 -11.45
CA TRP A 83 14.13 0.93 -11.83
C TRP A 83 14.41 1.82 -10.63
N GLY A 84 13.52 1.85 -9.64
CA GLY A 84 13.80 2.53 -8.39
C GLY A 84 14.97 1.89 -7.63
N ALA A 85 15.03 0.55 -7.58
CA ALA A 85 16.15 -0.16 -6.98
C ALA A 85 17.48 0.16 -7.70
N PHE A 86 17.43 0.26 -9.03
CA PHE A 86 18.58 0.64 -9.85
C PHE A 86 19.05 2.07 -9.55
N ALA A 87 18.13 3.04 -9.45
CA ALA A 87 18.44 4.41 -9.06
C ALA A 87 19.15 4.48 -7.69
N ALA A 88 18.62 3.75 -6.71
CA ALA A 88 19.20 3.65 -5.37
C ALA A 88 20.57 2.94 -5.37
N SER A 89 20.76 1.94 -6.23
CA SER A 89 22.04 1.25 -6.41
C SER A 89 23.10 2.16 -7.02
N GLU A 90 22.77 2.86 -8.12
CA GLU A 90 23.68 3.84 -8.73
C GLU A 90 24.09 4.91 -7.73
N ARG A 91 23.13 5.38 -6.91
CA ARG A 91 23.38 6.42 -5.91
C ARG A 91 24.45 6.04 -4.89
N GLN A 92 24.65 4.75 -4.59
CA GLN A 92 25.71 4.29 -3.68
C GLN A 92 27.13 4.63 -4.18
N THR A 93 27.29 4.88 -5.49
CA THR A 93 28.61 5.08 -6.11
C THR A 93 28.76 6.37 -6.91
N SER A 94 27.65 6.99 -7.31
CA SER A 94 27.63 8.24 -8.08
C SER A 94 26.40 9.07 -7.72
N GLU A 95 26.34 10.32 -8.17
CA GLU A 95 25.10 11.12 -8.09
C GLU A 95 24.01 10.46 -8.95
N ASN A 96 22.76 10.55 -8.50
CA ASN A 96 21.59 10.13 -9.27
C ASN A 96 20.44 11.10 -8.95
N VAL A 97 20.15 12.00 -9.89
CA VAL A 97 19.23 13.12 -9.67
C VAL A 97 17.81 12.64 -9.33
N VAL A 98 17.33 11.56 -9.95
CA VAL A 98 16.01 10.99 -9.66
C VAL A 98 15.93 10.49 -8.23
N TYR A 99 16.97 9.81 -7.75
CA TYR A 99 17.04 9.40 -6.35
C TYR A 99 17.09 10.61 -5.40
N ASP A 100 17.96 11.58 -5.69
CA ASP A 100 18.22 12.74 -4.85
C ASP A 100 16.98 13.66 -4.69
N LEU A 101 16.00 13.55 -5.60
CA LEU A 101 14.70 14.23 -5.46
C LEU A 101 13.81 13.64 -4.36
N PHE A 102 13.98 12.38 -3.98
CA PHE A 102 13.04 11.69 -3.08
C PHE A 102 13.69 11.04 -1.88
N PHE A 103 15.01 10.98 -1.78
CA PHE A 103 15.66 10.47 -0.58
C PHE A 103 16.80 11.37 -0.16
N ASP A 104 17.05 11.39 1.14
CA ASP A 104 18.31 11.92 1.64
C ASP A 104 19.50 11.09 1.13
N THR A 105 20.69 11.64 1.33
CA THR A 105 21.94 11.05 0.84
C THR A 105 22.83 10.57 1.97
N GLU A 106 22.23 10.24 3.12
CA GLU A 106 22.97 9.66 4.25
C GLU A 106 23.59 8.32 3.85
N ASP A 107 24.75 8.00 4.45
CA ASP A 107 25.67 6.95 3.98
C ASP A 107 25.05 5.53 3.86
N ASP A 108 23.88 5.27 4.49
CA ASP A 108 23.20 3.97 4.44
C ASP A 108 21.80 4.00 3.76
N THR A 109 21.23 5.17 3.46
CA THR A 109 19.86 5.28 2.93
C THR A 109 19.72 4.63 1.54
N PRO A 110 20.65 4.84 0.58
CA PRO A 110 20.55 4.22 -0.75
C PRO A 110 20.57 2.69 -0.71
N ALA A 111 21.35 2.09 0.19
CA ALA A 111 21.41 0.64 0.35
C ALA A 111 20.08 0.08 0.89
N LYS A 112 19.50 0.73 1.91
CA LYS A 112 18.19 0.34 2.45
C LYS A 112 17.08 0.46 1.42
N VAL A 113 17.06 1.56 0.67
CA VAL A 113 16.06 1.79 -0.39
C VAL A 113 16.17 0.72 -1.47
N ASN A 114 17.38 0.37 -1.88
CA ASN A 114 17.62 -0.73 -2.82
C ASN A 114 17.09 -2.07 -2.28
N ASP A 115 17.43 -2.44 -1.05
CA ASP A 115 17.00 -3.71 -0.43
C ASP A 115 15.47 -3.84 -0.35
N VAL A 116 14.79 -2.75 0.02
CA VAL A 116 13.32 -2.68 0.08
C VAL A 116 12.71 -2.89 -1.31
N LEU A 117 13.20 -2.20 -2.33
CA LEU A 117 12.64 -2.32 -3.68
C LEU A 117 12.97 -3.68 -4.31
N MET A 118 14.12 -4.28 -3.97
CA MET A 118 14.47 -5.64 -4.39
C MET A 118 13.60 -6.72 -3.73
N ASN A 119 13.00 -6.46 -2.55
CA ASN A 119 11.97 -7.35 -1.99
C ASN A 119 10.72 -7.45 -2.89
N ILE A 120 10.45 -6.41 -3.67
CA ILE A 120 9.32 -6.30 -4.59
C ILE A 120 9.72 -6.75 -6.01
N ALA A 121 10.87 -6.32 -6.51
CA ALA A 121 11.36 -6.69 -7.84
C ALA A 121 11.86 -8.15 -7.94
N GLY A 122 12.32 -8.72 -6.82
CA GLY A 122 12.98 -10.02 -6.75
C GLY A 122 14.51 -9.91 -6.80
N GLU A 123 15.21 -11.04 -6.64
CA GLU A 123 16.68 -11.11 -6.51
C GLU A 123 17.46 -10.68 -7.77
N THR A 124 16.77 -10.53 -8.91
CA THR A 124 17.36 -10.10 -10.18
C THR A 124 16.54 -8.97 -10.81
N THR A 125 17.23 -7.99 -11.40
CA THR A 125 16.61 -6.93 -12.23
C THR A 125 16.22 -7.42 -13.63
N GLU A 126 16.57 -8.66 -13.99
CA GLU A 126 16.06 -9.40 -15.17
C GLU A 126 14.86 -10.31 -14.83
N GLY A 127 13.86 -10.38 -15.70
CA GLY A 127 12.67 -11.24 -15.57
C GLY A 127 11.32 -10.51 -15.68
N SER A 128 10.21 -11.26 -15.60
CA SER A 128 8.84 -10.71 -15.64
C SER A 128 8.12 -10.79 -14.30
N ASN A 129 8.56 -11.67 -13.39
CA ASN A 129 7.82 -11.95 -12.16
C ASN A 129 8.29 -11.06 -11.01
N ALA A 130 7.34 -10.53 -10.24
CA ALA A 130 7.63 -9.84 -8.99
C ALA A 130 8.33 -10.78 -7.97
N GLY A 131 8.85 -10.22 -6.89
CA GLY A 131 9.50 -10.95 -5.80
C GLY A 131 8.54 -11.87 -5.03
N PRO A 132 9.04 -12.93 -4.38
CA PRO A 132 8.19 -13.93 -3.72
C PRO A 132 7.40 -13.41 -2.50
N LYS A 133 7.73 -12.22 -1.99
CA LYS A 133 6.93 -11.56 -0.94
C LYS A 133 5.60 -11.04 -1.49
N VAL A 134 5.59 -10.55 -2.74
CA VAL A 134 4.38 -10.06 -3.44
C VAL A 134 3.33 -11.18 -3.55
N ALA A 135 3.76 -12.40 -3.86
CA ALA A 135 2.89 -13.58 -3.99
C ALA A 135 2.09 -13.96 -2.73
N LYS A 136 2.44 -13.38 -1.57
CA LYS A 136 1.78 -13.65 -0.29
C LYS A 136 0.74 -12.62 0.08
N MET A 137 0.73 -11.47 -0.59
CA MET A 137 -0.19 -10.37 -0.30
C MET A 137 -1.59 -10.69 -0.81
N ILE A 138 -2.57 -10.07 -0.17
CA ILE A 138 -3.99 -10.28 -0.43
C ILE A 138 -4.57 -8.96 -0.92
N ILE A 139 -5.14 -8.96 -2.13
CA ILE A 139 -5.99 -7.88 -2.63
C ILE A 139 -7.44 -8.24 -2.29
N ASP A 140 -8.11 -7.37 -1.55
CA ASP A 140 -9.50 -7.53 -1.16
C ASP A 140 -10.36 -6.49 -1.88
N ASN A 141 -11.39 -6.93 -2.59
CA ASN A 141 -12.32 -6.03 -3.27
C ASN A 141 -13.36 -5.40 -2.32
N SER A 142 -13.44 -5.86 -1.07
CA SER A 142 -14.32 -5.25 -0.06
C SER A 142 -13.65 -4.05 0.59
N ASP A 143 -14.37 -2.94 0.75
CA ASP A 143 -13.91 -1.79 1.53
C ASP A 143 -13.95 -2.11 3.04
N PHE A 144 -12.89 -2.74 3.54
CA PHE A 144 -12.79 -3.32 4.90
C PHE A 144 -12.21 -2.36 5.96
N GLY A 145 -11.59 -1.24 5.57
CA GLY A 145 -10.77 -0.40 6.47
C GLY A 145 -11.51 0.53 7.44
N LYS A 146 -12.85 0.48 7.47
CA LYS A 146 -13.70 1.53 8.08
C LYS A 146 -13.43 1.76 9.57
N SER A 147 -13.15 0.72 10.34
CA SER A 147 -12.81 0.84 11.78
C SER A 147 -11.50 1.58 12.03
N ALA A 148 -10.53 1.49 11.12
CA ALA A 148 -9.26 2.21 11.17
C ALA A 148 -9.35 3.62 10.56
N GLY A 149 -10.52 4.03 10.08
CA GLY A 149 -10.73 5.33 9.43
C GLY A 149 -10.40 5.35 7.94
N ASN A 150 -10.04 4.22 7.34
CA ASN A 150 -9.77 4.10 5.90
C ASN A 150 -11.04 3.64 5.17
N SER A 151 -11.38 4.34 4.08
CA SER A 151 -12.52 3.97 3.24
C SER A 151 -12.43 4.65 1.89
N CYS A 152 -12.96 4.01 0.86
CA CYS A 152 -13.14 4.65 -0.45
C CYS A 152 -14.20 5.77 -0.45
N ASP A 153 -15.00 5.87 0.62
CA ASP A 153 -15.92 6.99 0.84
C ASP A 153 -15.17 8.27 1.26
N ASN A 154 -13.91 8.15 1.70
CA ASN A 154 -13.06 9.30 2.01
C ASN A 154 -12.60 9.98 0.70
N GLU A 155 -12.72 11.30 0.64
CA GLU A 155 -12.37 12.05 -0.55
C GLU A 155 -10.90 11.86 -0.95
N GLY A 156 -10.68 11.43 -2.20
CA GLY A 156 -9.33 11.28 -2.76
C GLY A 156 -8.62 9.97 -2.42
N THR A 157 -9.17 9.09 -1.58
CA THR A 157 -8.53 7.80 -1.25
C THR A 157 -8.44 6.88 -2.46
N LEU A 158 -7.21 6.64 -2.93
CA LEU A 158 -6.93 5.77 -4.08
C LEU A 158 -6.93 4.29 -3.68
N ALA A 159 -6.35 3.99 -2.52
CA ALA A 159 -6.19 2.64 -1.97
C ALA A 159 -5.80 2.75 -0.49
N TYR A 160 -5.72 1.61 0.19
CA TYR A 160 -5.09 1.50 1.51
C TYR A 160 -4.63 0.05 1.79
N THR A 161 -3.65 -0.07 2.68
CA THR A 161 -3.11 -1.34 3.17
C THR A 161 -3.14 -1.37 4.68
N GLN A 162 -3.78 -2.39 5.26
CA GLN A 162 -3.84 -2.55 6.72
C GLN A 162 -4.26 -3.97 7.12
N VAL A 163 -4.19 -4.25 8.42
CA VAL A 163 -4.83 -5.43 9.02
C VAL A 163 -6.34 -5.21 9.12
N ASP A 164 -7.12 -6.18 8.65
CA ASP A 164 -8.57 -6.22 8.80
C ASP A 164 -8.96 -6.75 10.20
N GLU A 165 -8.91 -5.86 11.19
CA GLU A 165 -9.28 -6.15 12.59
C GLU A 165 -10.80 -6.42 12.75
N ASP A 166 -11.62 -6.13 11.74
CA ASP A 166 -13.07 -6.28 11.78
C ASP A 166 -13.56 -7.67 11.36
N ASP A 167 -12.77 -8.41 10.56
CA ASP A 167 -13.19 -9.71 10.00
C ASP A 167 -12.21 -10.87 10.29
N ASP A 168 -10.96 -10.77 9.83
CA ASP A 168 -10.10 -11.94 9.70
C ASP A 168 -8.65 -11.79 10.15
N ASP A 169 -8.30 -10.63 10.71
CA ASP A 169 -6.97 -10.30 11.24
C ASP A 169 -5.84 -10.49 10.20
N ARG A 170 -6.16 -10.48 8.90
CA ARG A 170 -5.16 -10.54 7.83
C ARG A 170 -4.82 -9.13 7.38
N GLU A 171 -3.54 -8.93 7.11
CA GLU A 171 -3.07 -7.77 6.34
C GLU A 171 -3.52 -7.93 4.88
N LYS A 172 -4.08 -6.86 4.32
CA LYS A 172 -4.67 -6.83 2.98
C LYS A 172 -4.49 -5.45 2.36
N ILE A 173 -4.63 -5.41 1.04
CA ILE A 173 -4.66 -4.19 0.23
C ILE A 173 -6.06 -4.05 -0.37
N HIS A 174 -6.63 -2.85 -0.32
CA HIS A 174 -7.85 -2.51 -1.05
C HIS A 174 -7.58 -1.35 -2.01
N PHE A 175 -8.00 -1.49 -3.27
CA PHE A 175 -7.95 -0.42 -4.27
C PHE A 175 -9.35 0.14 -4.50
N CYS A 176 -9.50 1.46 -4.41
CA CYS A 176 -10.77 2.14 -4.65
C CYS A 176 -11.01 2.34 -6.16
N ASP A 177 -12.28 2.45 -6.57
CA ASP A 177 -12.68 2.63 -7.98
C ASP A 177 -11.92 3.75 -8.70
N ILE A 178 -11.60 4.84 -8.00
CA ILE A 178 -10.87 5.98 -8.57
C ILE A 178 -9.42 5.66 -8.97
N SER A 179 -8.81 4.62 -8.39
CA SER A 179 -7.48 4.17 -8.78
C SER A 179 -7.51 3.45 -10.13
N TYR A 180 -8.53 2.61 -10.36
CA TYR A 180 -8.71 1.85 -11.61
C TYR A 180 -8.96 2.74 -12.84
N ALA A 181 -9.35 4.00 -12.64
CA ALA A 181 -9.53 4.97 -13.71
C ALA A 181 -8.21 5.59 -14.24
N LYS A 182 -7.07 5.31 -13.60
CA LYS A 182 -5.75 5.83 -14.00
C LYS A 182 -5.18 5.04 -15.18
N PRO A 183 -4.26 5.64 -15.97
CA PRO A 183 -3.38 4.87 -16.85
C PRO A 183 -2.70 3.74 -16.06
N ILE A 184 -2.59 2.56 -16.65
CA ILE A 184 -2.13 1.39 -15.91
C ILE A 184 -0.61 1.41 -15.83
N HIS A 185 0.04 1.62 -16.98
CA HIS A 185 1.47 1.42 -17.15
C HIS A 185 2.21 2.76 -17.22
N ALA A 186 3.46 2.78 -16.76
CA ALA A 186 4.38 3.87 -17.05
C ALA A 186 4.46 4.14 -18.56
N ALA A 187 4.40 3.07 -19.37
CA ALA A 187 4.34 3.09 -20.83
C ALA A 187 3.20 3.95 -21.42
N ASP A 188 2.10 4.14 -20.70
CA ASP A 188 0.93 4.90 -21.16
C ASP A 188 1.12 6.43 -21.03
N ILE A 189 2.12 6.86 -20.25
CA ILE A 189 2.41 8.28 -20.02
C ILE A 189 3.12 8.89 -21.22
N LYS A 190 2.64 10.02 -21.72
CA LYS A 190 3.22 10.72 -22.88
C LYS A 190 4.32 11.70 -22.46
N CYS A 191 5.55 11.47 -22.88
CA CYS A 191 6.72 12.24 -22.49
C CYS A 191 6.61 13.74 -22.82
N GLU A 192 5.95 14.10 -23.92
CA GLU A 192 5.75 15.50 -24.33
C GLU A 192 4.75 16.29 -23.47
N SER A 193 3.97 15.60 -22.63
CA SER A 193 2.93 16.20 -21.78
C SER A 193 3.38 16.46 -20.35
N LEU A 194 4.61 16.03 -20.01
CA LEU A 194 5.15 16.08 -18.66
C LEU A 194 5.72 17.45 -18.32
N ASP A 195 5.68 17.78 -17.03
CA ASP A 195 6.39 18.94 -16.49
C ASP A 195 7.90 18.71 -16.52
N LYS A 196 8.68 19.74 -16.16
CA LYS A 196 10.15 19.62 -16.01
C LYS A 196 10.58 19.02 -14.67
N TYR A 197 9.60 18.69 -13.83
CA TYR A 197 9.75 18.07 -12.52
C TYR A 197 8.75 16.90 -12.41
N PRO A 198 8.98 15.93 -11.51
CA PRO A 198 8.02 14.86 -11.26
C PRO A 198 6.71 15.43 -10.72
N SER A 199 5.58 15.15 -11.37
CA SER A 199 4.26 15.71 -11.02
C SER A 199 3.16 14.67 -11.16
N THR A 200 1.97 14.93 -10.61
CA THR A 200 0.83 14.00 -10.72
C THR A 200 0.33 13.76 -12.15
N LYS A 201 0.90 14.41 -13.17
CA LYS A 201 0.64 14.10 -14.59
C LYS A 201 1.19 12.74 -15.03
N MET A 202 2.21 12.22 -14.34
CA MET A 202 2.73 10.89 -14.63
C MET A 202 1.94 9.78 -13.93
N ASP A 203 0.90 10.12 -13.19
CA ASP A 203 0.33 9.23 -12.21
C ASP A 203 -0.37 8.00 -12.81
N THR A 204 0.02 6.80 -12.35
CA THR A 204 -0.47 5.51 -12.85
C THR A 204 -1.10 4.67 -11.73
N PHE A 205 -1.87 3.67 -12.12
CA PHE A 205 -2.28 2.59 -11.23
C PHE A 205 -1.06 1.81 -10.72
N SER A 206 -0.06 1.53 -11.56
CA SER A 206 1.15 0.81 -11.14
C SER A 206 1.92 1.48 -10.00
N ARG A 207 1.91 2.82 -9.95
CA ARG A 207 2.46 3.60 -8.83
C ARG A 207 1.61 3.49 -7.57
N VAL A 208 0.27 3.45 -7.67
CA VAL A 208 -0.61 3.13 -6.51
C VAL A 208 -0.28 1.74 -5.99
N ALA A 209 -0.21 0.76 -6.90
CA ALA A 209 0.11 -0.60 -6.55
C ALA A 209 1.47 -0.73 -5.86
N LEU A 210 2.50 -0.01 -6.32
CA LEU A 210 3.79 0.02 -5.65
C LEU A 210 3.68 0.64 -4.25
N HIS A 211 3.03 1.80 -4.12
CA HIS A 211 2.80 2.48 -2.84
C HIS A 211 2.19 1.52 -1.81
N GLU A 212 1.08 0.86 -2.15
CA GLU A 212 0.41 -0.07 -1.24
C GLU A 212 1.24 -1.32 -0.93
N THR A 213 1.97 -1.82 -1.93
CA THR A 213 2.89 -2.95 -1.73
C THR A 213 3.94 -2.63 -0.67
N LEU A 214 4.43 -1.37 -0.62
CA LEU A 214 5.44 -0.94 0.34
C LEU A 214 4.93 -0.90 1.78
N HIS A 215 3.64 -0.61 2.00
CA HIS A 215 3.01 -0.65 3.32
C HIS A 215 2.94 -2.04 3.91
N TYR A 216 2.93 -3.07 3.07
CA TYR A 216 2.80 -4.44 3.53
C TYR A 216 3.98 -4.81 4.45
N SER A 217 3.68 -5.29 5.65
CA SER A 217 4.63 -5.43 6.77
C SER A 217 5.84 -6.35 6.47
N THR A 218 5.77 -7.12 5.39
CA THR A 218 6.83 -8.03 4.96
C THR A 218 7.86 -7.39 4.02
N ILE A 219 7.59 -6.20 3.50
CA ILE A 219 8.46 -5.51 2.52
C ILE A 219 9.53 -4.65 3.19
N GLY A 220 9.16 -3.88 4.20
CA GLY A 220 10.06 -3.03 4.97
C GLY A 220 11.21 -3.81 5.67
N PRO A 221 12.18 -3.09 6.22
CA PRO A 221 13.32 -3.70 6.92
C PRO A 221 12.84 -4.55 8.11
N GLN A 222 13.44 -5.73 8.30
CA GLN A 222 13.21 -6.54 9.49
C GLN A 222 13.88 -5.88 10.71
N SER A 223 13.28 -4.83 11.25
CA SER A 223 13.80 -4.15 12.44
C SER A 223 13.17 -4.73 13.71
N LYS A 224 13.92 -4.69 14.82
CA LYS A 224 13.38 -5.01 16.16
C LYS A 224 12.37 -3.97 16.65
N LEU A 225 12.32 -2.81 15.99
CA LEU A 225 11.48 -1.67 16.35
C LEU A 225 10.17 -1.62 15.54
N LYS A 226 9.94 -2.56 14.62
CA LYS A 226 8.83 -2.53 13.65
C LYS A 226 8.79 -1.24 12.83
N GLU A 227 9.96 -0.74 12.43
CA GLU A 227 10.06 0.26 11.37
C GLU A 227 9.36 -0.30 10.12
N GLU A 228 8.21 0.28 9.83
CA GLU A 228 7.37 -0.03 8.68
C GLU A 228 7.39 1.19 7.76
N ILE A 229 7.31 0.94 6.45
CA ILE A 229 7.16 2.01 5.48
C ILE A 229 5.68 2.42 5.53
N GLY A 230 5.43 3.64 5.96
CA GLY A 230 4.10 4.17 6.18
C GLY A 230 3.87 5.45 5.39
N ASP A 231 2.74 6.09 5.66
CA ASP A 231 2.50 7.45 5.18
C ASP A 231 3.09 8.44 6.17
N GLN A 232 4.14 9.13 5.78
CA GLN A 232 4.81 10.10 6.63
C GLN A 232 4.11 11.45 6.60
N PHE A 233 4.45 12.31 7.54
CA PHE A 233 3.87 13.66 7.66
C PHE A 233 4.96 14.71 7.45
N ASN A 234 4.63 15.79 6.76
CA ASN A 234 5.47 16.98 6.71
C ASN A 234 5.33 17.82 8.00
N GLU A 235 6.10 18.92 8.11
CA GLU A 235 6.07 19.82 9.28
C GLU A 235 4.72 20.49 9.54
N ASP A 236 3.89 20.62 8.50
CA ASP A 236 2.54 21.18 8.61
C ASP A 236 1.53 20.22 9.26
N GLY A 237 1.94 18.96 9.52
CA GLY A 237 1.10 17.92 10.09
C GLY A 237 0.21 17.22 9.07
N GLU A 238 0.36 17.52 7.78
CA GLU A 238 -0.34 16.85 6.69
C GLU A 238 0.50 15.70 6.14
N ARG A 239 -0.17 14.71 5.54
CA ARG A 239 0.49 13.54 4.95
C ARG A 239 1.35 13.95 3.76
N ALA A 240 2.48 13.28 3.59
CA ALA A 240 3.44 13.54 2.53
C ALA A 240 3.05 12.87 1.19
N TYR A 241 1.78 13.05 0.77
CA TYR A 241 1.24 12.54 -0.49
C TYR A 241 1.57 13.45 -1.67
N ASP A 242 1.73 12.86 -2.85
CA ASP A 242 2.14 13.52 -4.10
C ASP A 242 3.63 13.91 -4.13
N PRO A 243 4.22 14.10 -5.34
CA PRO A 243 5.66 14.30 -5.49
C PRO A 243 6.22 15.50 -4.72
N GLU A 244 5.43 16.58 -4.59
CA GLU A 244 5.85 17.81 -3.92
C GLU A 244 6.05 17.60 -2.41
N ARG A 245 5.13 16.90 -1.77
CA ARG A 245 5.17 16.66 -0.33
C ARG A 245 6.12 15.52 0.03
N ALA A 246 6.20 14.48 -0.81
CA ALA A 246 7.21 13.44 -0.73
C ALA A 246 8.64 14.02 -0.82
N HIS A 247 8.91 14.86 -1.84
CA HIS A 247 10.17 15.61 -1.94
C HIS A 247 10.41 16.48 -0.70
N GLY A 248 9.35 17.06 -0.14
CA GLY A 248 9.38 17.87 1.07
C GLY A 248 9.97 17.17 2.31
N LEU A 249 9.97 15.84 2.37
CA LEU A 249 10.59 15.09 3.46
C LEU A 249 12.13 15.09 3.42
N ASN A 250 12.73 15.53 2.31
CA ASN A 250 14.17 15.69 2.19
C ASN A 250 14.69 17.01 2.80
N ASP A 251 13.82 17.86 3.38
CA ASP A 251 14.26 19.09 4.06
C ASP A 251 15.01 18.72 5.36
N PRO A 252 16.30 19.10 5.54
CA PRO A 252 17.07 18.79 6.76
C PRO A 252 16.45 19.34 8.05
N LYS A 253 15.49 20.26 7.97
CA LYS A 253 14.73 20.72 9.15
C LYS A 253 13.77 19.65 9.67
N GLN A 254 13.39 18.69 8.84
CA GLN A 254 12.48 17.60 9.15
C GLN A 254 13.19 16.38 9.75
N ASP A 255 14.52 16.34 9.80
CA ASP A 255 15.31 15.24 10.40
C ASP A 255 14.91 14.91 11.86
N ASN A 256 14.29 15.87 12.57
CA ASN A 256 13.83 15.74 13.96
C ASN A 256 12.29 15.80 14.12
N GLN A 257 11.53 15.82 13.02
CA GLN A 257 10.06 15.91 12.96
C GLN A 257 9.50 14.70 12.17
N PRO A 258 8.18 14.44 12.18
CA PRO A 258 7.66 13.10 12.47
C PRO A 258 7.92 12.00 11.43
N GLY A 259 8.38 12.33 10.22
CA GLY A 259 8.62 11.33 9.20
C GLY A 259 9.88 11.57 8.38
N LYS A 260 10.57 10.47 8.06
CA LYS A 260 11.74 10.49 7.19
C LYS A 260 11.40 9.91 5.82
N SER A 261 12.14 10.36 4.79
CA SER A 261 11.96 9.93 3.41
C SER A 261 12.02 8.40 3.24
N GLU A 262 12.94 7.72 3.93
CA GLU A 262 13.13 6.27 3.88
C GLU A 262 12.03 5.47 4.58
N ASN A 263 11.12 6.14 5.28
CA ASN A 263 9.94 5.53 5.90
C ASN A 263 8.63 5.91 5.18
N ASN A 264 8.67 6.66 4.07
CA ASN A 264 7.48 7.10 3.34
C ASN A 264 7.23 6.31 2.07
N ALA A 265 6.08 5.64 1.95
CA ALA A 265 5.75 4.85 0.76
C ALA A 265 5.75 5.68 -0.54
N ASP A 266 5.29 6.94 -0.47
CA ASP A 266 5.23 7.81 -1.64
C ASP A 266 6.62 8.21 -2.16
N ASN A 267 7.64 8.36 -1.30
CA ASN A 267 9.01 8.62 -1.75
C ASN A 267 9.55 7.47 -2.61
N TYR A 268 9.30 6.22 -2.21
CA TYR A 268 9.65 5.06 -3.02
C TYR A 268 8.86 4.99 -4.31
N ALA A 269 7.53 5.19 -4.24
CA ALA A 269 6.64 5.02 -5.37
C ALA A 269 6.89 6.08 -6.47
N TRP A 270 7.04 7.35 -6.09
CA TRP A 270 7.32 8.43 -7.02
C TRP A 270 8.73 8.36 -7.59
N MET A 271 9.75 8.05 -6.79
CA MET A 271 11.12 7.86 -7.28
C MET A 271 11.21 6.73 -8.31
N SER A 272 10.54 5.61 -8.02
CA SER A 272 10.54 4.44 -8.92
C SER A 272 9.80 4.71 -10.22
N LEU A 273 8.66 5.42 -10.16
CA LEU A 273 7.90 5.85 -11.34
C LEU A 273 8.67 6.88 -12.17
N ASP A 274 9.27 7.87 -11.52
CA ASP A 274 10.18 8.82 -12.16
C ASP A 274 11.28 8.07 -12.89
N ALA A 275 11.97 7.13 -12.22
CA ALA A 275 13.11 6.44 -12.82
C ALA A 275 12.78 5.73 -14.14
N ILE A 276 11.68 4.97 -14.17
CA ILE A 276 11.27 4.25 -15.38
C ILE A 276 10.80 5.20 -16.48
N ILE A 277 10.07 6.27 -16.14
CA ILE A 277 9.59 7.27 -17.10
C ILE A 277 10.75 8.09 -17.66
N SER A 278 11.65 8.55 -16.79
CA SER A 278 12.85 9.31 -17.14
C SER A 278 13.72 8.53 -18.13
N ASN A 279 13.97 7.24 -17.87
CA ASN A 279 14.69 6.39 -18.81
C ASN A 279 14.00 6.29 -20.17
N ARG A 280 12.70 5.98 -20.20
CA ARG A 280 11.97 5.88 -21.45
C ARG A 280 11.97 7.21 -22.21
N CYS A 281 11.66 8.31 -21.53
CA CYS A 281 11.51 9.60 -22.17
C CYS A 281 12.85 10.15 -22.70
N ILE A 282 13.98 9.89 -22.03
CA ILE A 282 15.31 10.24 -22.55
C ILE A 282 15.64 9.48 -23.84
N ILE A 283 15.30 8.18 -23.89
CA ILE A 283 15.45 7.38 -25.10
C ILE A 283 14.58 7.95 -26.24
N GLU A 284 13.33 8.30 -25.96
CA GLU A 284 12.40 8.82 -26.97
C GLU A 284 12.74 10.24 -27.46
N THR A 285 13.28 11.10 -26.59
CA THR A 285 13.43 12.54 -26.89
C THR A 285 14.85 12.97 -27.24
N THR A 286 15.86 12.21 -26.82
CA THR A 286 17.28 12.57 -27.02
C THR A 286 18.10 11.43 -27.61
N ASP A 287 17.47 10.36 -28.10
CA ASP A 287 18.14 9.14 -28.57
C ASP A 287 19.16 8.57 -27.56
N GLY A 288 18.94 8.82 -26.26
CA GLY A 288 19.85 8.37 -25.18
C GLY A 288 21.15 9.18 -25.05
N GLU A 289 21.27 10.36 -25.66
CA GLU A 289 22.49 11.19 -25.56
C GLU A 289 22.74 11.76 -24.15
N LYS A 290 21.72 11.80 -23.30
CA LYS A 290 21.80 12.29 -21.91
C LYS A 290 21.63 11.14 -20.92
N PRO A 291 22.14 11.27 -19.68
CA PRO A 291 21.84 10.33 -18.62
C PRO A 291 20.32 10.22 -18.40
N TRP A 292 19.82 9.01 -18.19
CA TRP A 292 18.38 8.77 -18.04
C TRP A 292 17.78 9.60 -16.89
N HIS A 293 18.50 9.71 -15.77
CA HIS A 293 18.06 10.43 -14.58
C HIS A 293 18.10 11.97 -14.75
N SER A 294 18.34 12.50 -15.95
CA SER A 294 18.36 13.94 -16.23
C SER A 294 17.09 14.47 -16.90
N PHE A 295 16.06 13.64 -17.06
CA PHE A 295 14.82 14.02 -17.74
C PHE A 295 14.03 15.10 -16.98
N PHE A 296 13.92 14.96 -15.65
CA PHE A 296 13.36 15.98 -14.76
C PHE A 296 14.48 16.76 -14.07
N PRO A 297 14.98 17.85 -14.68
CA PRO A 297 16.09 18.62 -14.10
C PRO A 297 15.68 19.47 -12.90
N ASP A 298 14.39 19.74 -12.73
CA ASP A 298 13.89 20.66 -11.72
C ASP A 298 13.26 19.88 -10.55
N PRO A 299 13.44 20.32 -9.29
CA PRO A 299 12.68 19.76 -8.18
C PRO A 299 11.19 20.12 -8.31
N PRO A 300 10.28 19.31 -7.74
CA PRO A 300 8.88 19.68 -7.61
C PRO A 300 8.72 21.05 -6.90
N PRO A 301 7.63 21.79 -7.17
CA PRO A 301 7.28 22.96 -6.40
C PRO A 301 7.22 22.67 -4.90
N LYS A 302 7.39 23.72 -4.09
CA LYS A 302 7.13 23.59 -2.66
C LYS A 302 5.65 23.29 -2.46
N TYR A 303 5.37 22.26 -1.68
CA TYR A 303 4.02 21.93 -1.26
C TYR A 303 3.38 23.12 -0.53
N ALA A 304 2.08 23.29 -0.74
CA ALA A 304 1.25 24.35 -0.16
C ALA A 304 0.54 23.90 1.11
#